data_AF-A0A7G4A623-F1
#
_entry.id   AF-A0A7G4A623-F1
#
_cell.length_a   1.000
_cell.length_b   1.000
_cell.length_c   1.000
_cell.angle_alpha   90.00
_cell.angle_beta   90.00
_cell.angle_gamma   90.00
#
_symmetry.space_group_name_H-M   'P 1'
#
loop_
_entity.id
_entity.type
_entity.pdbx_description
1 polymer ?
#
loop_
_entity_poly.entity_id
_entity_poly.type
_entity_poly.pdbx_seq_one_letter_code
_entity_poly.pdbx_strand_id
1 'polypeptide(L)' 'MEIRTVAFESELIITLENNQKVVITPFKTHEPGNFKLGIDAPKQVSINRQEIYLRKQEQLKKEKGKT' A
#
# COMPACT_ATOMS: atom_id res chain seq x y z
N MET A 1 11.98 -2.12 10.29
CA MET A 1 11.91 -2.38 8.84
C MET A 1 12.13 -3.87 8.65
N GLU A 2 11.24 -4.54 7.95
CA GLU A 2 11.30 -5.99 7.69
C GLU A 2 11.44 -6.20 6.18
N ILE A 3 12.28 -7.16 5.77
CA ILE A 3 12.51 -7.50 4.36
C ILE A 3 12.12 -8.96 4.17
N ARG A 4 11.27 -9.24 3.18
CA ARG A 4 10.86 -10.59 2.80
C ARG A 4 11.00 -10.79 1.30
N THR A 5 11.48 -11.97 0.91
CA THR A 5 11.45 -12.41 -0.49
C THR A 5 10.10 -13.06 -0.77
N VAL A 6 9.36 -12.52 -1.73
CA VAL A 6 8.05 -13.03 -2.14
C VAL A 6 8.12 -13.37 -3.62
N ALA A 7 7.73 -14.60 -3.97
CA ALA A 7 7.63 -14.99 -5.37
C ALA A 7 6.45 -14.28 -6.04
N PHE A 8 6.57 -14.03 -7.34
CA PHE A 8 5.43 -13.55 -8.12
C PHE A 8 4.25 -14.53 -8.04
N GLU A 9 3.04 -13.99 -8.12
CA GLU A 9 1.77 -14.70 -8.00
C GLU A 9 1.55 -15.41 -6.65
N SER A 10 2.41 -15.15 -5.66
CA SER A 10 2.28 -15.66 -4.28
C SER A 10 1.79 -14.58 -3.32
N GLU A 11 0.99 -14.97 -2.34
CA GLU A 11 0.41 -14.05 -1.37
C GLU A 11 1.39 -13.71 -0.23
N LEU A 12 1.53 -12.41 0.05
CA LEU A 12 2.10 -11.89 1.28
C LEU A 12 0.97 -11.37 2.17
N ILE A 13 0.76 -12.00 3.32
CA ILE A 13 -0.27 -11.59 4.28
C ILE A 13 0.37 -10.75 5.38
N ILE A 14 -0.14 -9.53 5.56
CA ILE A 14 0.19 -8.64 6.67
C ILE A 14 -1.01 -8.57 7.62
N THR A 15 -0.77 -8.82 8.91
CA THR A 15 -1.80 -8.68 9.95
C THR A 15 -1.54 -7.38 10.71
N LEU A 16 -2.54 -6.49 10.72
CA LEU A 16 -2.51 -5.22 11.44
C LEU A 16 -2.88 -5.44 12.93
N GLU A 17 -2.60 -4.45 13.78
CA GLU A 17 -2.82 -4.52 15.24
C GLU A 17 -4.25 -4.88 15.63
N ASN A 18 -5.24 -4.50 14.83
CA ASN A 18 -6.66 -4.80 15.03
C ASN A 18 -7.11 -6.14 14.41
N ASN A 19 -6.15 -7.04 14.13
CA ASN A 19 -6.35 -8.35 13.50
C ASN A 19 -6.94 -8.28 12.07
N GLN A 20 -6.87 -7.12 11.42
CA GLN A 20 -7.22 -6.98 10.00
C GLN A 20 -6.11 -7.53 9.13
N LYS A 21 -6.50 -8.32 8.13
CA LYS A 21 -5.57 -8.92 7.17
C LYS A 21 -5.54 -8.07 5.90
N VAL A 22 -4.33 -7.79 5.44
CA VAL A 22 -4.08 -7.21 4.12
C VAL A 22 -3.27 -8.23 3.33
N VAL A 23 -3.76 -8.60 2.16
CA VAL A 23 -3.09 -9.54 1.26
C VAL A 23 -2.48 -8.75 0.11
N ILE A 24 -1.19 -8.96 -0.12
CA ILE A 24 -0.44 -8.32 -1.18
C ILE A 24 0.05 -9.42 -2.13
N THR A 25 -0.25 -9.29 -3.41
CA THR A 25 0.14 -10.25 -4.45
C THR A 25 0.93 -9.54 -5.55
N PRO A 26 2.23 -9.82 -5.73
CA PRO A 26 3.01 -9.27 -6.83
C PRO A 26 2.73 -10.02 -8.13
N PHE A 27 2.58 -9.28 -9.23
CA PHE A 27 2.37 -9.83 -10.57
C PHE A 27 3.43 -9.30 -11.52
N LYS A 28 3.93 -10.17 -12.40
CA LYS A 28 4.85 -9.74 -13.46
C LYS A 28 4.13 -8.86 -14.48
N THR A 29 4.86 -7.90 -15.03
CA THR A 29 4.44 -7.13 -16.21
C THR A 29 5.36 -7.40 -17.39
N HIS A 30 4.88 -7.13 -18.60
CA HIS A 30 5.69 -7.22 -19.81
C HIS A 30 6.77 -6.13 -19.89
N GLU A 31 6.56 -5.01 -19.20
CA GLU A 31 7.52 -3.91 -19.15
C GLU A 31 8.67 -4.21 -18.16
N PRO A 32 9.93 -4.19 -18.62
CA PRO A 32 11.08 -4.41 -17.75
C PRO A 32 11.18 -3.37 -16.64
N GLY A 33 11.55 -3.80 -15.44
CA GLY A 33 11.70 -2.93 -14.26
C GLY A 33 10.39 -2.60 -13.54
N ASN A 34 9.25 -2.88 -14.16
CA ASN A 34 7.93 -2.69 -13.55
C ASN A 34 7.34 -4.02 -13.08
N PHE A 35 6.46 -3.93 -12.09
CA PHE A 35 5.59 -5.01 -11.65
C PHE A 35 4.29 -4.42 -11.11
N LYS A 36 3.25 -5.27 -10.99
CA LYS A 36 1.96 -4.88 -10.41
C LYS A 36 1.82 -5.47 -9.02
N LEU A 37 1.04 -4.80 -8.18
CA LEU A 37 0.64 -5.29 -6.87
C LEU A 37 -0.89 -5.35 -6.82
N GLY A 38 -1.43 -6.54 -6.59
CA GLY A 38 -2.80 -6.70 -6.12
C GLY A 38 -2.82 -6.50 -4.61
N ILE A 39 -3.80 -5.74 -4.13
CA ILE A 39 -3.97 -5.48 -2.70
C ILE A 39 -5.42 -5.80 -2.36
N ASP A 40 -5.63 -6.85 -1.55
CA ASP A 40 -6.91 -7.12 -0.93
C ASP A 40 -6.86 -6.66 0.53
N ALA A 41 -7.79 -5.79 0.90
CA ALA A 41 -7.82 -5.16 2.21
C ALA A 41 -9.26 -4.81 2.60
N PRO A 42 -9.59 -4.83 3.90
CA PRO A 42 -10.87 -4.35 4.39
C PRO A 42 -11.10 -2.88 4.03
N LYS A 43 -12.36 -2.49 3.79
CA LYS A 43 -12.73 -1.14 3.33
C LYS A 43 -12.29 -0.01 4.28
N GLN A 44 -12.14 -0.31 5.56
CA GLN A 44 -11.67 0.62 6.58
C GLN A 44 -10.16 0.90 6.51
N VAL A 45 -9.39 0.09 5.77
CA VAL A 45 -7.95 0.27 5.58
C VAL A 45 -7.74 1.11 4.32
N SER A 46 -7.21 2.32 4.47
CA SER A 46 -6.90 3.18 3.33
C SER A 46 -5.61 2.73 2.64
N ILE A 47 -5.70 2.32 1.38
CA ILE A 47 -4.55 1.96 0.55
C ILE A 47 -4.21 3.12 -0.38
N ASN A 48 -2.97 3.58 -0.37
CA ASN A 48 -2.50 4.69 -1.20
C ASN A 48 -1.11 4.39 -1.74
N ARG A 49 -0.82 4.91 -2.94
CA ARG A 49 0.58 5.08 -3.34
C ARG A 49 1.23 6.15 -2.46
N GLN A 50 2.49 5.96 -2.08
CA GLN A 50 3.15 6.80 -1.08
C GLN A 50 3.18 8.27 -1.51
N GLU A 51 3.48 8.55 -2.78
CA GLU A 51 3.53 9.89 -3.34
C GLU A 51 2.18 10.60 -3.28
N ILE A 52 1.08 9.87 -3.45
CA ILE A 52 -0.28 10.41 -3.36
C ILE A 52 -0.65 10.66 -1.90
N TYR A 53 -0.31 9.73 -1.00
CA TYR A 53 -0.54 9.89 0.43
C TYR A 53 0.15 11.15 0.97
N LEU A 54 1.43 11.34 0.65
CA LEU A 54 2.20 12.50 1.12
C LEU A 54 1.59 13.83 0.64
N ARG A 55 1.23 13.94 -0.64
CA ARG A 55 0.56 15.12 -1.19
C ARG A 55 -0.75 15.43 -0.47
N LYS A 56 -1.56 14.40 -0.16
CA LYS A 56 -2.81 14.55 0.60
C LYS A 56 -2.55 15.08 2.00
N GLN A 57 -1.52 14.59 2.69
CA GLN A 57 -1.15 15.06 4.02
C GLN A 57 -0.69 16.52 4.02
N GLU A 58 0.09 16.93 3.02
CA GLU A 58 0.54 18.32 2.87
C GLU A 58 -0.64 19.28 2.66
N GLN A 59 -1.62 18.89 1.84
CA GLN A 59 -2.82 19.68 1.61
C GLN A 59 -3.62 19.86 2.91
N LEU A 60 -3.86 18.77 3.65
CA LEU A 60 -4.60 18.81 4.92
C LEU A 60 -3.91 19.70 5.97
N LYS A 61 -2.58 19.71 5.99
CA LYS A 61 -1.81 20.61 6.88
C LYS A 61 -2.00 22.08 6.50
N LYS A 62 -1.97 22.40 5.21
CA LYS A 62 -2.19 23.77 4.70
C LYS A 62 -3.59 24.29 5.01
N GLU A 63 -4.60 23.42 4.97
CA GLU A 63 -5.99 23.78 5.30
C GLU A 63 -6.14 24.06 6.80
N LYS A 64 -5.55 23.23 7.66
CA LYS A 64 -5.60 23.43 9.12
C LYS A 64 -4.87 24.67 9.60
N GLY A 65 -3.73 25.02 8.99
CA GLY A 65 -2.94 26.22 9.36
C GLY A 65 -3.54 27.56 8.92
N LYS A 66 -4.67 27.57 8.22
CA LYS A 66 -5.40 28.78 7.80
C LYS A 66 -6.57 29.14 8.73
N THR A 67 -6.76 28.38 9.81
CA THR A 67 -7.77 28.60 10.86
C THR A 67 -7.06 29.01 12.13
#